data_AF-A0A834LQW1-F1
#
_entry.id   AF-A0A834LQW1-F1
#
_cell.length_a   1.000
_cell.length_b   1.000
_cell.length_c   1.000
_cell.angle_alpha   90.00
_cell.angle_beta   90.00
_cell.angle_gamma   90.00
#
_symmetry.space_group_name_H-M   'P 1'
#
loop_
_entity.id
_entity.type
_entity.pdbx_description
1 polymer ?
#
loop_
_entity_poly.entity_id
_entity_poly.type
_entity_poly.pdbx_seq_one_letter_code
_entity_poly.pdbx_strand_id
1 'polypeptide(L)'
;MLQKSITICLLGDFSSKKATKYLVLFSCVTFKPLRGEILDGVVHKILKHGVLLRSGPIENIYLSNQKMSDYKYVPGENPIFMNDKLSKIEKDVVVRFSVIGTKYIKVEREFQAVVSLEGDFLGPVS
;
A
#
# COMPACT_ATOMS: atom_id res chain seq x y z
N MET A 1 3.54 4.16 -12.39
CA MET A 1 4.64 3.69 -11.53
C MET A 1 5.83 4.60 -11.74
N LEU A 2 6.01 5.65 -10.92
CA LEU A 2 7.11 6.59 -11.12
C LEU A 2 8.40 6.09 -10.47
N GLN A 3 9.29 5.58 -11.30
CA GLN A 3 10.66 5.25 -10.94
C GLN A 3 11.46 6.56 -10.80
N LYS A 4 11.44 7.19 -9.62
CA LYS A 4 12.26 8.37 -9.35
C LYS A 4 13.58 7.95 -8.72
N SER A 5 14.70 8.31 -9.36
CA SER A 5 16.03 8.20 -8.75
C SER A 5 16.13 9.24 -7.62
N ILE A 6 16.39 8.78 -6.40
CA ILE A 6 16.67 9.65 -5.25
C ILE A 6 18.17 9.53 -4.97
N THR A 7 18.91 10.63 -5.12
CA THR A 7 20.30 10.73 -4.70
C THR A 7 20.34 10.89 -3.18
N ILE A 8 20.84 9.88 -2.46
CA ILE A 8 20.99 9.94 -1.00
C ILE A 8 22.46 10.11 -0.66
N CYS A 9 22.82 11.25 -0.07
CA CYS A 9 24.14 11.45 0.54
C CYS A 9 24.10 10.96 1.99
N LEU A 10 24.75 9.85 2.29
CA LEU A 10 24.90 9.37 3.67
C LEU A 10 26.06 10.11 4.34
N LEU A 11 25.75 11.17 5.09
CA LEU A 11 26.68 11.79 6.05
C LEU A 11 26.31 11.27 7.45
N GLY A 12 26.99 10.20 7.87
CA GLY A 12 26.86 9.66 9.23
C GLY A 12 27.98 10.16 10.13
N ASP A 13 27.64 10.79 11.25
CA ASP A 13 28.57 11.12 12.32
C ASP A 13 28.83 9.88 13.19
N PHE A 14 29.78 9.06 12.76
CA PHE A 14 30.42 8.05 13.61
C PHE A 14 31.67 8.65 14.24
N SER A 15 31.58 8.97 15.53
CA SER A 15 32.74 9.29 16.37
C SER A 15 33.18 8.01 17.10
N SER A 16 34.02 7.22 16.45
CA SER A 16 35.13 6.48 17.06
C SER A 16 35.65 5.42 16.08
N LYS A 17 36.98 5.27 16.08
CA LYS A 17 37.83 4.33 15.32
C LYS A 17 38.30 4.83 13.95
N LYS A 18 39.60 4.60 13.69
CA LYS A 18 40.39 4.98 12.52
C LYS A 18 39.76 4.50 11.20
N ALA A 19 38.75 5.21 10.70
CA ALA A 19 38.06 4.89 9.45
C ALA A 19 38.19 6.06 8.48
N THR A 20 38.51 5.75 7.22
CA THR A 20 38.54 6.73 6.11
C THR A 20 37.14 6.86 5.52
N LYS A 21 36.64 8.10 5.40
CA LYS A 21 35.29 8.41 4.89
C LYS A 21 35.37 8.81 3.41
N TYR A 22 34.54 8.21 2.58
CA TYR A 22 34.37 8.58 1.17
C TYR A 22 32.92 8.97 0.93
N LEU A 23 32.70 10.12 0.28
CA LEU A 23 31.37 10.49 -0.19
C LEU A 23 31.02 9.60 -1.38
N VAL A 24 29.94 8.84 -1.26
CA VAL A 24 29.43 7.99 -2.33
C VAL A 24 28.14 8.59 -2.85
N LEU A 25 28.12 8.94 -4.14
CA LEU A 25 26.90 9.26 -4.86
C LEU A 25 26.40 7.98 -5.52
N PHE A 26 25.15 7.61 -5.23
CA PHE A 26 24.51 6.45 -5.83
C PHE A 26 23.07 6.79 -6.23
N SER A 27 22.54 5.99 -7.15
CA SER A 27 21.13 6.00 -7.54
C SER A 27 20.49 4.68 -7.12
N CYS A 28 19.25 4.73 -6.65
CA CYS A 28 18.49 3.55 -6.31
C CYS A 28 17.05 3.66 -6.84
N VAL A 29 16.41 2.49 -7.01
CA VAL A 29 14.99 2.41 -7.31
C VAL A 29 14.22 2.43 -5.99
N THR A 30 13.28 3.36 -5.86
CA THR A 30 12.44 3.49 -4.66
C THR A 30 10.99 3.25 -5.00
N PHE A 31 10.25 2.66 -4.05
CA PHE A 31 8.79 2.53 -4.13
C PHE A 31 8.15 3.41 -3.06
N LYS A 32 7.45 4.45 -3.49
CA LYS A 32 6.73 5.37 -2.62
C LYS A 32 5.39 5.72 -3.26
N PRO A 33 4.25 5.28 -2.70
CA PRO A 33 2.94 5.63 -3.21
C PRO A 33 2.69 7.12 -2.98
N LEU A 34 2.04 7.75 -3.94
CA LEU A 34 1.61 9.13 -3.85
C LEU A 34 0.09 9.22 -3.78
N ARG A 35 -0.40 10.23 -3.06
CA ARG A 35 -1.83 10.54 -3.03
C ARG A 35 -2.35 10.77 -4.44
N GLY A 36 -3.47 10.14 -4.78
CA GLY A 36 -4.11 10.18 -6.09
C GLY A 36 -3.57 9.17 -7.09
N GLU A 37 -2.50 8.42 -6.77
CA GLU A 37 -2.07 7.32 -7.63
C GLU A 37 -3.08 6.17 -7.59
N ILE A 38 -3.27 5.54 -8.75
CA ILE A 38 -4.03 4.31 -8.89
C ILE A 38 -3.04 3.15 -8.88
N LEU A 39 -3.25 2.19 -7.98
CA LEU A 39 -2.41 1.01 -7.82
C LEU A 39 -3.29 -0.24 -7.75
N ASP A 40 -2.70 -1.35 -8.15
CA ASP A 40 -3.29 -2.67 -7.99
C ASP A 40 -2.62 -3.35 -6.80
N GLY A 41 -3.40 -4.02 -5.96
CA GLY A 41 -2.88 -4.78 -4.81
C GLY A 41 -3.71 -6.02 -4.51
N VAL A 42 -3.07 -6.98 -3.87
CA VAL A 42 -3.66 -8.28 -3.54
C VAL A 42 -4.23 -8.25 -2.13
N VAL A 43 -5.46 -8.72 -1.96
CA VAL A 43 -6.10 -8.82 -0.65
C VAL A 43 -5.37 -9.84 0.21
N HIS A 44 -4.84 -9.39 1.34
CA HIS A 44 -4.15 -10.25 2.30
C HIS A 44 -5.06 -10.70 3.43
N LYS A 45 -5.87 -9.78 3.99
CA LYS A 45 -6.73 -10.06 5.14
C LYS A 45 -8.01 -9.25 5.07
N ILE A 46 -9.13 -9.89 5.43
CA ILE A 46 -10.45 -9.28 5.45
C ILE A 46 -10.89 -9.14 6.91
N LEU A 47 -11.37 -7.95 7.25
CA LEU A 47 -11.86 -7.58 8.58
C LEU A 47 -13.28 -7.04 8.44
N LYS A 48 -14.05 -7.04 9.54
CA LYS A 48 -15.41 -6.48 9.56
C LYS A 48 -15.46 -5.00 9.11
N HIS A 49 -14.40 -4.25 9.39
CA HIS A 49 -14.32 -2.81 9.16
C HIS A 49 -13.61 -2.43 7.86
N GLY A 50 -13.03 -3.39 7.14
CA GLY A 50 -12.21 -3.11 5.97
C GLY A 50 -11.35 -4.27 5.52
N VAL A 51 -10.43 -3.98 4.61
CA VAL A 51 -9.57 -4.97 3.95
C VAL A 51 -8.13 -4.49 4.01
N LEU A 52 -7.21 -5.41 4.29
CA LEU A 52 -5.78 -5.20 4.19
C LEU A 52 -5.28 -5.77 2.86
N LEU A 53 -4.56 -4.93 2.13
CA LEU A 53 -4.02 -5.20 0.80
C LEU A 53 -2.49 -5.09 0.82
N ARG A 54 -1.85 -5.78 -0.12
CA ARG A 54 -0.41 -5.66 -0.39
C ARG A 54 -0.19 -5.21 -1.83
N SER A 55 0.66 -4.22 -2.04
CA SER A 55 1.05 -3.75 -3.38
C SER A 55 2.56 -3.55 -3.44
N GLY A 56 3.22 -4.43 -4.20
CA GLY A 56 4.68 -4.48 -4.25
C GLY A 56 5.29 -4.66 -2.85
N PRO A 57 6.28 -3.83 -2.45
CA PRO A 57 6.94 -3.94 -1.15
C PRO A 57 6.12 -3.37 0.02
N ILE A 58 4.91 -2.86 -0.22
CA ILE A 58 4.05 -2.31 0.84
C ILE A 58 3.00 -3.34 1.22
N GLU A 59 3.09 -3.81 2.46
CA GLU A 59 2.18 -4.83 2.96
C GLU A 59 1.01 -4.28 3.76
N ASN A 60 1.10 -3.02 4.19
CA ASN A 60 0.16 -2.40 5.12
C ASN A 60 -0.71 -1.34 4.42
N ILE A 61 -1.52 -1.77 3.45
CA ILE A 61 -2.49 -0.93 2.76
C ILE A 61 -3.88 -1.22 3.31
N TYR A 62 -4.56 -0.21 3.85
CA TYR A 62 -5.89 -0.35 4.46
C TYR A 62 -6.98 0.29 3.61
N LEU A 63 -7.97 -0.51 3.22
CA LEU A 63 -9.23 -0.09 2.60
C LEU A 63 -10.36 -0.16 3.64
N SER A 64 -10.88 0.99 4.05
CA SER A 64 -12.02 1.06 4.96
C SER A 64 -13.31 0.66 4.25
N ASN A 65 -14.24 0.00 4.95
CA ASN A 65 -15.58 -0.27 4.44
C ASN A 65 -16.35 1.00 4.02
N GLN A 66 -16.06 2.13 4.67
CA GLN A 66 -16.63 3.44 4.32
C GLN A 66 -16.15 3.94 2.94
N LYS A 67 -15.02 3.44 2.45
CA LYS A 67 -14.41 3.77 1.16
C LYS A 67 -14.69 2.75 0.07
N MET A 68 -15.65 1.86 0.30
CA MET A 68 -16.18 0.89 -0.65
C MET A 68 -17.69 0.67 -0.41
N SER A 69 -18.46 1.76 -0.46
CA SER A 69 -19.89 1.80 -0.08
C SER A 69 -20.77 0.76 -0.78
N ASP A 70 -20.41 0.39 -2.00
CA ASP A 70 -21.16 -0.57 -2.81
C ASP A 70 -21.00 -2.02 -2.32
N TYR A 71 -20.03 -2.26 -1.43
CA TYR A 71 -19.70 -3.59 -0.92
C TYR A 71 -20.16 -3.76 0.52
N LYS A 72 -20.84 -4.89 0.78
CA LYS A 72 -21.30 -5.28 2.11
C LYS A 72 -20.48 -6.43 2.65
N TYR A 73 -20.15 -6.36 3.94
CA TYR A 73 -19.44 -7.42 4.63
C TYR A 73 -20.35 -8.65 4.80
N VAL A 74 -19.85 -9.81 4.39
CA VAL A 74 -20.50 -11.11 4.57
C VAL A 74 -19.64 -11.95 5.52
N PRO A 75 -20.13 -12.26 6.74
CA PRO A 75 -19.41 -13.12 7.67
C PRO A 75 -19.41 -14.58 7.20
N GLY A 76 -18.36 -15.32 7.55
CA GLY A 76 -18.22 -16.74 7.27
C GLY A 76 -16.84 -17.25 7.68
N GLU A 77 -16.54 -18.51 7.39
CA GLU A 77 -15.19 -19.08 7.55
C GLU A 77 -14.19 -18.31 6.67
N ASN A 78 -14.61 -17.96 5.46
CA ASN A 78 -13.91 -17.06 4.55
C ASN A 78 -14.75 -15.78 4.39
N PRO A 79 -14.51 -14.75 5.23
CA PRO A 79 -15.27 -13.51 5.14
C PRO A 79 -14.97 -12.78 3.84
N ILE A 80 -15.99 -12.17 3.25
CA ILE A 80 -15.87 -11.44 1.98
C ILE A 80 -16.60 -10.11 2.04
N PHE A 81 -16.27 -9.23 1.09
CA PHE A 81 -17.07 -8.06 0.76
C PHE A 81 -17.73 -8.30 -0.60
N MET A 82 -19.05 -8.17 -0.68
CA MET A 82 -19.81 -8.44 -1.91
C MET A 82 -20.75 -7.29 -2.25
N ASN A 83 -20.86 -6.95 -3.53
CA ASN A 83 -21.83 -5.97 -4.02
C ASN A 83 -23.04 -6.64 -4.69
N ASP A 84 -24.06 -5.85 -5.03
CA ASP A 84 -25.29 -6.34 -5.66
C ASP A 84 -25.06 -6.89 -7.09
N LYS A 85 -23.91 -6.57 -7.72
CA LYS A 85 -23.48 -7.07 -9.02
C LYS A 85 -22.70 -8.39 -8.93
N LEU A 86 -22.73 -9.06 -7.77
CA LEU A 86 -22.00 -10.31 -7.47
C LEU A 86 -20.46 -10.20 -7.59
N SER A 87 -19.92 -8.98 -7.64
CA SER A 87 -18.47 -8.75 -7.52
C SER A 87 -18.05 -8.95 -6.07
N LYS A 88 -16.93 -9.65 -5.89
CA LYS A 88 -16.42 -10.06 -4.58
C LYS A 88 -15.01 -9.53 -4.36
N ILE A 89 -14.76 -9.04 -3.15
CA ILE A 89 -13.44 -8.80 -2.61
C ILE A 89 -13.23 -9.90 -1.57
N GLU A 90 -12.43 -10.90 -1.95
CA GLU A 90 -12.05 -12.02 -1.11
C GLU A 90 -10.52 -12.14 -1.04
N LYS A 91 -10.03 -13.05 -0.21
CA LYS A 91 -8.59 -13.27 -0.04
C LYS A 91 -7.94 -13.59 -1.38
N ASP A 92 -6.74 -13.07 -1.60
CA ASP A 92 -5.91 -13.29 -2.80
C ASP A 92 -6.45 -12.68 -4.11
N VAL A 93 -7.57 -11.93 -4.06
CA VAL A 93 -8.07 -11.14 -5.20
C VAL A 93 -7.24 -9.87 -5.41
N VAL A 94 -6.99 -9.51 -6.67
CA VAL A 94 -6.39 -8.23 -7.06
C VAL A 94 -7.47 -7.16 -7.07
N VAL A 95 -7.23 -6.06 -6.35
CA VAL A 95 -8.11 -4.90 -6.28
C VAL A 95 -7.35 -3.68 -6.75
N ARG A 96 -7.95 -2.96 -7.70
CA ARG A 96 -7.51 -1.64 -8.17
C ARG A 96 -8.10 -0.57 -7.28
N PHE A 97 -7.24 0.26 -6.69
CA PHE A 97 -7.64 1.30 -5.74
C PHE A 97 -6.90 2.61 -5.98
N SER A 98 -7.46 3.70 -5.46
CA SER A 98 -6.80 5.01 -5.43
C SER A 98 -6.19 5.27 -4.05
N VAL A 99 -4.99 5.86 -4.02
CA VAL A 99 -4.30 6.19 -2.76
C VAL A 99 -4.84 7.51 -2.19
N ILE A 100 -5.40 7.47 -0.97
CA ILE A 100 -5.84 8.68 -0.26
C ILE A 100 -4.67 9.31 0.49
N GLY A 101 -3.83 8.50 1.12
CA GLY A 101 -2.72 8.98 1.92
C GLY A 101 -1.74 7.89 2.31
N THR A 102 -0.52 8.31 2.61
CA THR A 102 0.58 7.43 3.02
C THR A 102 1.27 7.98 4.25
N LYS A 103 1.72 7.09 5.14
CA LYS A 103 2.50 7.44 6.34
C LYS A 103 3.69 6.51 6.46
N TYR A 104 4.88 7.06 6.71
CA TYR A 104 6.05 6.25 7.06
C TYR A 104 6.07 5.99 8.57
N ILE A 105 6.13 4.73 8.96
CA ILE A 105 6.20 4.31 10.35
C ILE A 105 7.67 4.03 10.68
N LYS A 106 8.29 4.93 11.45
CA LYS A 106 9.73 4.87 11.76
C LYS A 106 10.15 3.59 12.48
N VAL A 107 9.28 3.06 13.35
CA VAL A 107 9.57 1.88 14.19
C VAL A 107 9.61 0.62 13.33
N GLU A 108 8.60 0.44 12.47
CA GLU A 108 8.49 -0.70 11.55
C GLU A 108 9.38 -0.53 10.31
N ARG A 109 9.84 0.70 10.02
CA ARG A 109 10.54 1.10 8.79
C ARG A 109 9.75 0.81 7.53
N GLU A 110 8.43 0.93 7.61
CA GLU A 110 7.51 0.62 6.53
C GLU A 110 6.59 1.79 6.20
N PHE A 111 6.13 1.82 4.96
CA PHE A 111 5.02 2.69 4.57
C PHE A 111 3.70 2.00 4.86
N GLN A 112 2.77 2.76 5.41
CA GLN A 112 1.36 2.39 5.49
C GLN A 112 0.58 3.31 4.56
N ALA A 113 -0.48 2.79 3.95
CA ALA A 113 -1.34 3.56 3.05
C ALA A 113 -2.82 3.35 3.37
N VAL A 114 -3.61 4.40 3.15
CA VAL A 114 -5.08 4.33 3.19
C VAL A 114 -5.59 4.60 1.79
N VAL A 115 -6.54 3.79 1.33
CA VAL A 115 -6.97 3.73 -0.07
C VAL A 115 -8.49 3.76 -0.21
N SER A 116 -8.97 4.03 -1.43
CA SER A 116 -10.38 4.15 -1.78
C SER A 116 -10.75 3.36 -3.03
N LEU A 117 -12.01 2.93 -3.09
CA LEU A 117 -12.69 2.48 -4.30
C LEU A 117 -13.69 3.52 -4.83
N GLU A 118 -13.72 4.72 -4.26
CA GLU A 118 -14.50 5.84 -4.80
C GLU A 118 -13.85 6.35 -6.10
N GLY A 119 -14.54 6.16 -7.22
CA GLY A 119 -14.10 6.61 -8.56
C GLY A 119 -14.41 5.58 -9.65
N ASP A 120 -14.20 5.98 -10.90
CA ASP A 120 -14.45 5.10 -12.03
C ASP A 120 -13.34 4.05 -12.19
N PHE A 121 -13.71 2.84 -12.60
CA PHE A 121 -12.79 1.71 -12.88
C PHE A 121 -11.96 1.22 -11.68
N LEU A 122 -12.42 1.47 -10.45
CA LEU A 122 -11.85 0.93 -9.22
C LEU A 122 -12.63 -0.31 -8.74
N GLY A 123 -11.94 -1.22 -8.05
CA GLY A 123 -12.51 -2.47 -7.53
C GLY A 123 -11.71 -3.71 -7.94
N PRO A 124 -12.27 -4.92 -7.73
CA PRO A 124 -11.66 -6.18 -8.16
C PRO A 124 -11.32 -6.19 -9.65
N VAL A 125 -10.10 -6.60 -9.98
CA VAL A 125 -9.65 -6.82 -11.36
C VAL A 125 -9.95 -8.27 -11.70
N SER A 126 -10.88 -8.50 -12.64
CA SER A 126 -11.26 -9.83 -13.16
C SER A 126 -10.69 -10.04 -14.55
#